data_AF-A0A4R2LKJ7-F1
#
_entry.id   AF-A0A4R2LKJ7-F1
#
_cell.length_a   1.000
_cell.length_b   1.000
_cell.length_c   1.000
_cell.angle_alpha   90.00
_cell.angle_beta   90.00
_cell.angle_gamma   90.00
#
_symmetry.space_group_name_H-M   'P 1'
#
loop_
_entity.id
_entity.type
_entity.pdbx_description
1 polymer ?
#
loop_
_entity_poly.entity_id
_entity_poly.type
_entity_poly.pdbx_seq_one_letter_code
_entity_poly.pdbx_strand_id
1 'polypeptide(L)' 'MNLYTQAFQAAIRVDFLSNSEEFYLYAGTLYDAMVWGEEEIRKNKELKRKNMIAEKLRIGS' A
#
# COMPACT_ATOMS: atom_id res chain seq x y z
N MET A 1 -6.29 -12.47 -2.93
CA MET A 1 -6.55 -11.58 -4.09
C MET A 1 -5.38 -10.62 -4.22
N ASN A 2 -4.93 -10.29 -5.43
CA ASN A 2 -3.89 -9.28 -5.64
C ASN A 2 -4.47 -7.86 -5.41
N LEU A 3 -3.61 -6.84 -5.25
CA LEU A 3 -4.05 -5.45 -5.02
C LEU A 3 -4.88 -4.91 -6.18
N TYR A 4 -4.58 -5.33 -7.41
CA TYR A 4 -5.34 -4.93 -8.60
C TYR A 4 -6.81 -5.34 -8.52
N THR A 5 -7.10 -6.61 -8.20
CA THR A 5 -8.47 -7.10 -7.99
C THR A 5 -9.16 -6.37 -6.84
N GLN A 6 -8.44 -6.07 -5.76
CA GLN A 6 -9.01 -5.34 -4.61
C GLN A 6 -9.39 -3.90 -4.98
N ALA A 7 -8.52 -3.21 -5.71
CA ALA A 7 -8.78 -1.85 -6.19
C ALA A 7 -10.01 -1.80 -7.12
N PHE A 8 -10.12 -2.75 -8.05
CA PHE A 8 -11.28 -2.86 -8.93
C PHE A 8 -12.57 -3.19 -8.19
N GLN A 9 -12.53 -4.10 -7.21
CA GLN A 9 -13.70 -4.40 -6.38
C GLN A 9 -14.12 -3.21 -5.52
N ALA A 10 -13.18 -2.40 -5.03
CA ALA A 10 -13.48 -1.18 -4.31
C ALA A 10 -14.11 -0.12 -5.24
N ALA A 11 -13.60 0.02 -6.46
CA ALA A 11 -14.16 0.91 -7.48
C ALA A 11 -15.58 0.53 -7.90
N ILE A 12 -15.93 -0.77 -7.94
CA ILE A 12 -17.31 -1.20 -8.28
C ILE A 12 -18.33 -0.80 -7.20
N ARG A 13 -17.89 -0.55 -5.96
CA ARG A 13 -18.78 -0.30 -4.81
C ARG A 13 -19.17 1.16 -4.61
N VAL A 14 -18.68 2.07 -5.45
CA VAL A 14 -18.97 3.50 -5.31
C VAL A 14 -20.01 3.94 -6.33
N ASP A 15 -20.94 4.80 -5.90
CA ASP A 15 -22.10 5.18 -6.73
C ASP A 15 -21.86 6.44 -7.57
N PHE A 16 -20.69 7.09 -7.45
CA PHE A 16 -20.41 8.36 -8.13
C PHE A 16 -19.72 8.21 -9.50
N LEU A 17 -19.36 6.99 -9.89
CA LEU A 17 -18.70 6.73 -11.18
C LEU A 17 -19.75 6.60 -12.28
N SER A 18 -19.65 7.42 -13.32
CA SER A 18 -20.70 7.59 -14.32
C SER A 18 -20.41 6.85 -15.63
N ASN A 19 -19.17 6.43 -15.84
CA ASN A 19 -18.74 5.74 -17.06
C ASN A 19 -17.51 4.85 -16.81
N SER A 20 -17.14 4.07 -17.83
CA SER A 20 -16.00 3.15 -17.77
C SER A 20 -14.66 3.86 -17.62
N GLU A 21 -14.47 5.04 -18.20
CA GLU A 21 -13.23 5.81 -18.09
C GLU A 21 -12.98 6.25 -16.64
N GLU A 22 -13.98 6.85 -16.00
CA GLU A 22 -13.94 7.19 -14.57
C GLU A 22 -13.69 5.97 -13.70
N PHE A 23 -14.32 4.84 -14.03
CA PHE A 23 -14.10 3.57 -13.33
C PHE A 23 -12.64 3.11 -13.38
N TYR A 24 -12.05 3.05 -14.57
CA TYR A 24 -10.66 2.60 -14.73
C TYR A 24 -9.67 3.59 -14.10
N LEU A 25 -9.92 4.89 -14.20
CA LEU A 25 -9.11 5.93 -13.55
C LEU A 25 -9.16 5.80 -12.02
N TYR A 26 -10.35 5.66 -11.44
CA TYR A 26 -10.51 5.52 -10.01
C TYR A 26 -9.89 4.21 -9.49
N ALA A 27 -10.15 3.08 -10.17
CA ALA A 27 -9.54 1.80 -9.83
C ALA A 27 -8.00 1.83 -9.93
N GLY A 28 -7.45 2.49 -10.96
CA GLY A 28 -6.00 2.69 -11.11
C GLY A 28 -5.41 3.51 -9.96
N THR A 29 -6.07 4.61 -9.59
CA THR A 29 -5.64 5.48 -8.48
C THR A 29 -5.66 4.74 -7.14
N LEU A 30 -6.69 3.90 -6.90
CA LEU A 30 -6.75 3.04 -5.72
C LEU A 30 -5.61 2.02 -5.70
N TYR A 31 -5.31 1.39 -6.83
CA TYR A 31 -4.21 0.44 -6.95
C TYR A 31 -2.87 1.10 -6.62
N ASP A 32 -2.58 2.26 -7.20
CA ASP A 32 -1.33 2.99 -6.96
C ASP A 32 -1.19 3.39 -5.48
N ALA A 33 -2.27 3.86 -4.86
CA ALA A 33 -2.30 4.18 -3.43
C ALA A 33 -2.04 2.95 -2.56
N MET A 34 -2.62 1.79 -2.90
CA MET A 34 -2.41 0.54 -2.18
C MET A 34 -0.95 0.05 -2.30
N VAL A 35 -0.38 0.09 -3.50
CA VAL A 35 1.03 -0.28 -3.74
C VAL A 35 1.96 0.62 -2.94
N TRP A 36 1.73 1.93 -2.96
CA TRP A 36 2.51 2.88 -2.18
C TRP A 36 2.44 2.58 -0.67
N GLY A 37 1.24 2.28 -0.16
CA GLY A 37 1.05 1.89 1.24
C GLY A 37 1.82 0.62 1.62
N GLU A 38 1.81 -0.42 0.79
CA GLU A 38 2.59 -1.65 1.05
C GLU A 38 4.10 -1.39 1.06
N GLU A 39 4.59 -0.57 0.12
CA GLU A 39 6.01 -0.21 0.05
C GLU A 39 6.44 0.56 1.30
N GLU A 40 5.62 1.51 1.76
CA GLU A 40 5.88 2.30 2.95
C GLU A 40 5.88 1.44 4.23
N ILE A 41 4.94 0.49 4.34
CA ILE A 41 4.93 -0.51 5.41
C ILE A 41 6.22 -1.34 5.40
N ARG A 42 6.69 -1.76 4.21
CA ARG A 42 7.93 -2.53 4.07
C ARG A 42 9.14 -1.72 4.52
N LYS A 43 9.28 -0.48 4.05
CA LYS A 43 10.36 0.45 4.46
C LYS A 43 10.38 0.64 5.97
N ASN A 44 9.22 0.87 6.58
CA ASN A 44 9.11 1.03 8.02
C ASN A 44 9.50 -0.23 8.81
N LYS A 45 9.13 -1.43 8.32
CA LYS A 45 9.57 -2.70 8.92
C LYS A 45 11.08 -2.89 8.83
N GLU A 46 11.69 -2.51 7.72
CA GLU A 46 13.15 -2.57 7.54
C GLU A 46 13.87 -1.59 8.48
N LEU A 47 13.37 -0.35 8.58
CA LEU A 47 13.92 0.65 9.50
C LEU A 47 13.84 0.18 10.96
N LYS A 48 12.68 -0.35 11.39
CA LYS A 48 12.53 -0.92 12.74
C LYS A 48 13.52 -2.04 13.02
N ARG A 49 13.75 -2.93 12.05
CA ARG A 49 14.74 -4.01 12.18
C ARG A 49 16.17 -3.48 12.32
N LYS A 50 16.55 -2.50 11.51
CA LYS A 50 17.87 -1.84 11.59
C LYS A 50 18.07 -1.19 12.96
N ASN A 51 17.08 -0.46 13.46
CA ASN A 51 17.14 0.20 14.76
C ASN A 51 17.26 -0.83 15.91
N MET A 52 16.52 -1.94 15.85
CA MET A 52 16.63 -3.00 16.86
C MET A 52 18.02 -3.65 16.87
N ILE A 53 18.63 -3.87 15.70
CA ILE A 53 19.99 -4.41 15.61
C ILE A 53 21.00 -3.41 16.17
N ALA A 54 20.89 -2.13 15.79
CA ALA A 54 21.76 -1.07 16.28
C ALA A 54 21.71 -0.96 17.81
N GLU A 55 20.52 -1.02 18.41
CA GLU A 55 20.37 -0.96 19.86
C GLU A 55 20.97 -2.19 20.56
N LYS A 56 20.78 -3.40 20.00
CA LYS A 56 21.42 -4.62 20.53
C LYS A 56 22.94 -4.55 20.52
N LEU A 57 23.53 -3.96 19.48
CA LEU A 57 24.98 -3.76 19.41
C LEU A 57 25.45 -2.73 20.45
N ARG A 58 24.67 -1.66 20.68
CA ARG A 58 24.98 -0.60 21.65
C ARG A 58 24.95 -1.06 23.11
N ILE A 59 24.05 -1.98 23.46
CA ILE A 59 23.93 -2.52 24.83
C ILE A 59 24.85 -3.72 25.10
N GLY A 60 25.37 -4.35 24.04
CA GLY A 60 26.31 -5.48 24.13
C GLY A 60 27.79 -5.10 24.04
N SER A 61 28.10 -3.80 23.92
CA SER A 61 29.45 -3.22 24.00
C SER A 61 29.66 -2.49 25.32
#